data_AF-A0A1I7VPJ2-F1
#
_entry.id   AF-A0A1I7VPJ2-F1
#
_cell.length_a   1.000
_cell.length_b   1.000
_cell.length_c   1.000
_cell.angle_alpha   90.00
_cell.angle_beta   90.00
_cell.angle_gamma   90.00
#
_symmetry.space_group_name_H-M   'P 1'
#
loop_
_entity.id
_entity.type
_entity.pdbx_description
1 polymer ?
#
loop_
_entity_poly.entity_id
_entity_poly.type
_entity_poly.pdbx_seq_one_letter_code
_entity_poly.pdbx_strand_id
1 'polypeptide(L)'
;MSQERGTESQKVLNGEASEDDFDSESNLVPLFAEDERDKGNDSRAKSADVLYFQNTAETTLYNFRKEWKSELDSRLKESNTISMETRSRHEQLLHDAATKLFLEGVDCERRGDMWEAVRRYMGAVRMVPDIESRLYRDRTSTNTIGSNDRHRSHSRPRCSSHGLEKVLRKRLLDKGRFFEPEFPDEPCPFALLPMELLSILMRYIVGSELDVYCLELLSMTSAGFYLLARDEELWHAVCRLTFGAKYINSTSCSALVSWRQMYITCPHPYLHGVYIGKMTYLRNGEASFQDQFYKPWHIVIYYRMLRFFADGTVIMIITSEAPAQVVRLLKSKTPHLAGVLFGRYWMVGQGRIAAQFHRRNEKSLQRARPIHKSFHQFLPYEIVDQKFDMELHFGDGKKRRVHCVLQIFEYNCTITYLDGKVSNSCLDTTDHQAYPPLFFSRVRSYAVPEGYDEILT
;
A
#
# COMPACT_ATOMS: atom_id res chain seq x y z
N MET A 1 38.64 47.00 -10.51
CA MET A 1 37.77 47.51 -9.42
C MET A 1 36.84 46.37 -9.02
N SER A 2 37.28 45.28 -8.39
CA SER A 2 38.00 45.13 -7.11
C SER A 2 37.13 45.46 -5.89
N GLN A 3 37.18 44.55 -4.90
CA GLN A 3 36.61 44.54 -3.53
C GLN A 3 35.27 43.80 -3.43
N GLU A 4 35.13 42.60 -2.83
CA GLU A 4 35.76 41.98 -1.65
C GLU A 4 35.74 42.86 -0.39
N ARG A 5 34.95 42.44 0.62
CA ARG A 5 35.27 42.53 2.06
C ARG A 5 34.22 41.78 2.89
N GLY A 6 34.71 40.92 3.78
CA GLY A 6 33.94 40.24 4.83
C GLY A 6 34.09 40.89 6.21
N THR A 7 33.59 40.14 7.20
CA THR A 7 33.84 40.18 8.68
C THR A 7 33.39 41.46 9.40
N GLU A 8 32.83 41.49 10.62
CA GLU A 8 32.77 40.56 11.74
C GLU A 8 31.75 41.08 12.80
N SER A 9 31.15 40.14 13.56
CA SER A 9 30.76 40.16 14.99
C SER A 9 30.45 41.45 15.77
N GLN A 10 29.30 41.49 16.47
CA GLN A 10 29.27 41.73 17.92
C GLN A 10 27.95 41.33 18.62
N LYS A 11 28.13 40.72 19.80
CA LYS A 11 27.19 40.22 20.84
C LYS A 11 26.32 41.30 21.50
N VAL A 12 25.22 40.86 22.14
CA VAL A 12 24.75 41.11 23.54
C VAL A 12 23.24 40.72 23.56
N LEU A 13 22.85 39.54 24.06
CA LEU A 13 22.60 39.11 25.46
C LEU A 13 21.16 39.35 25.96
N ASN A 14 20.69 38.35 26.73
CA ASN A 14 19.46 38.21 27.52
C ASN A 14 18.30 37.54 26.76
N GLY A 15 17.69 36.45 27.22
CA GLY A 15 17.80 35.71 28.48
C GLY A 15 16.47 34.99 28.74
N GLU A 16 16.54 33.87 29.46
CA GLU A 16 15.43 33.07 30.03
C GLU A 16 14.70 32.10 29.08
N ALA A 17 14.35 30.86 29.41
CA ALA A 17 14.72 29.85 30.43
C ALA A 17 13.83 28.61 30.14
N SER A 18 14.12 27.47 30.80
CA SER A 18 13.46 26.13 30.80
C SER A 18 13.90 25.19 29.67
N GLU A 19 15.00 24.43 29.77
CA GLU A 19 15.33 23.29 30.67
C GLU A 19 14.42 22.05 30.47
N ASP A 20 14.92 21.13 29.63
CA ASP A 20 14.63 19.69 29.67
C ASP A 20 15.91 19.00 30.19
N ASP A 21 15.83 18.42 31.38
CA ASP A 21 16.88 17.63 32.04
C ASP A 21 16.79 16.15 31.61
N PHE A 22 17.89 15.61 31.10
CA PHE A 22 18.21 14.18 31.14
C PHE A 22 19.66 14.01 31.60
N ASP A 23 19.83 12.96 32.42
CA ASP A 23 21.07 12.28 32.81
C ASP A 23 21.91 12.91 33.94
N SER A 24 21.86 12.27 35.12
CA SER A 24 23.06 11.87 35.89
C SER A 24 22.69 11.18 37.20
N GLU A 25 22.98 9.87 37.33
CA GLU A 25 23.37 9.30 38.64
C GLU A 25 24.39 8.17 38.43
N SER A 26 25.67 8.48 38.64
CA SER A 26 26.64 7.52 39.18
C SER A 26 27.81 8.26 39.82
N ASN A 27 27.57 8.82 41.01
CA ASN A 27 28.62 9.26 41.92
C ASN A 27 29.20 8.04 42.64
N LEU A 28 30.41 7.63 42.25
CA LEU A 28 31.28 6.77 43.05
C LEU A 28 32.53 7.57 43.42
N VAL A 29 32.59 8.02 44.67
CA VAL A 29 33.80 8.57 45.28
C VAL A 29 34.32 7.55 46.31
N PRO A 30 35.57 7.07 46.21
CA PRO A 30 36.18 6.21 47.22
C PRO A 30 36.65 7.07 48.41
N LEU A 31 36.15 6.73 49.59
CA LEU A 31 36.72 7.15 50.87
C LEU A 31 38.02 6.35 51.14
N PHE A 32 38.91 6.95 51.94
CA PHE A 32 40.22 6.48 52.41
C PHE A 32 41.44 6.96 51.59
N ALA A 33 41.91 8.16 51.95
CA ALA A 33 43.32 8.52 51.90
C ALA A 33 43.68 9.21 53.23
N GLU A 34 44.79 8.77 53.79
CA GLU A 34 45.26 9.00 55.16
C GLU A 34 45.80 10.42 55.36
N ASP A 35 45.49 10.98 56.54
CA ASP A 35 46.08 12.21 57.08
C ASP A 35 47.34 11.88 57.88
N GLU A 36 48.47 12.50 57.52
CA GLU A 36 49.68 12.61 58.36
C GLU A 36 50.29 14.00 58.15
N ARG A 37 50.18 14.86 59.18
CA ARG A 37 51.29 15.63 59.77
C ARG A 37 50.86 16.40 61.03
N ASP A 38 51.14 15.75 62.16
CA ASP A 38 52.07 16.16 63.22
C ASP A 38 51.87 17.48 64.01
N LYS A 39 51.69 17.33 65.35
CA LYS A 39 52.45 18.03 66.40
C LYS A 39 52.20 17.42 67.81
N GLY A 40 53.20 16.71 68.33
CA GLY A 40 53.81 16.97 69.66
C GLY A 40 53.42 16.13 70.90
N ASN A 41 54.38 15.29 71.35
CA ASN A 41 54.75 14.85 72.73
C ASN A 41 53.73 14.02 73.56
N ASP A 42 54.05 12.96 74.32
CA ASP A 42 55.30 12.42 74.89
C ASP A 42 55.11 10.97 75.43
N SER A 43 56.21 10.23 75.61
CA SER A 43 56.44 9.08 76.52
C SER A 43 55.90 7.66 76.22
N ARG A 44 56.71 6.67 76.63
CA ARG A 44 56.84 5.30 76.10
C ARG A 44 56.52 4.24 77.19
N ALA A 45 55.99 3.10 76.74
CA ALA A 45 55.98 1.75 77.34
C ALA A 45 54.81 1.31 78.25
N LYS A 46 53.98 0.36 77.75
CA LYS A 46 53.35 -0.83 78.42
C LYS A 46 52.16 -1.35 77.58
N SER A 47 52.34 -2.37 76.71
CA SER A 47 51.35 -2.73 75.67
C SER A 47 51.07 -4.23 75.46
N ALA A 48 51.31 -5.13 76.43
CA ALA A 48 51.19 -6.58 76.17
C ALA A 48 49.95 -7.28 76.76
N ASP A 49 49.48 -6.93 77.96
CA ASP A 49 48.49 -7.77 78.68
C ASP A 49 47.00 -7.48 78.41
N VAL A 50 46.65 -6.36 77.77
CA VAL A 50 45.25 -6.00 77.49
C VAL A 50 44.69 -6.70 76.22
N LEU A 51 45.57 -7.13 75.32
CA LEU A 51 45.18 -7.68 74.00
C LEU A 51 44.60 -9.09 74.07
N TYR A 52 44.95 -9.89 75.09
CA TYR A 52 44.54 -11.31 75.12
C TYR A 52 43.09 -11.52 75.55
N PHE A 53 42.52 -10.62 76.36
CA PHE A 53 41.13 -10.71 76.83
C PHE A 53 40.10 -10.11 75.86
N GLN A 54 40.50 -9.17 75.00
CA GLN A 54 39.61 -8.62 73.95
C GLN A 54 39.37 -9.65 72.82
N ASN A 55 40.38 -10.44 72.48
CA ASN A 55 40.30 -11.42 71.37
C ASN A 55 39.27 -12.55 71.61
N THR A 56 39.01 -12.95 72.87
CA THR A 56 38.04 -14.02 73.19
C THR A 56 36.59 -13.51 73.19
N ALA A 57 36.36 -12.27 73.61
CA ALA A 57 35.03 -11.63 73.53
C ALA A 57 34.67 -11.30 72.07
N GLU A 58 35.63 -10.87 71.25
CA GLU A 58 35.38 -10.58 69.83
C GLU A 58 35.04 -11.83 69.03
N THR A 59 35.69 -12.96 69.31
CA THR A 59 35.43 -14.23 68.61
C THR A 59 34.05 -14.81 68.93
N THR A 60 33.58 -14.68 70.17
CA THR A 60 32.21 -15.11 70.55
C THR A 60 31.13 -14.21 69.92
N LEU A 61 31.33 -12.90 69.91
CA LEU A 61 30.43 -11.96 69.24
C LEU A 61 30.43 -12.14 67.72
N TYR A 62 31.57 -12.48 67.11
CA TYR A 62 31.67 -12.77 65.69
C TYR A 62 30.81 -13.99 65.30
N ASN A 63 30.86 -15.06 66.09
CA ASN A 63 30.06 -16.26 65.84
C ASN A 63 28.56 -15.98 65.99
N PHE A 64 28.15 -15.25 67.03
CA PHE A 64 26.74 -14.86 67.20
C PHE A 64 26.22 -13.99 66.04
N ARG A 65 27.01 -13.00 65.60
CA ARG A 65 26.64 -12.16 64.43
C ARG A 65 26.48 -12.99 63.15
N LYS A 66 27.28 -14.05 62.99
CA LYS A 66 27.21 -14.93 61.83
C LYS A 66 25.94 -15.79 61.83
N GLU A 67 25.58 -16.37 62.98
CA GLU A 67 24.34 -17.14 63.13
C GLU A 67 23.10 -16.26 62.95
N TRP A 68 23.10 -15.08 63.57
CA TRP A 68 21.98 -14.14 63.47
C TRP A 68 21.78 -13.62 62.04
N LYS A 69 22.86 -13.36 61.31
CA LYS A 69 22.80 -13.00 59.89
C LYS A 69 22.21 -14.13 59.03
N SER A 70 22.58 -15.38 59.33
CA SER A 70 22.02 -16.54 58.62
C SER A 70 20.53 -16.75 58.91
N GLU A 71 20.04 -16.40 60.09
CA GLU A 71 18.62 -16.46 60.45
C GLU A 71 17.80 -15.33 59.78
N LEU A 72 18.37 -14.13 59.66
CA LEU A 72 17.72 -13.03 58.93
C LEU A 72 17.61 -13.34 57.43
N ASP A 73 18.66 -13.90 56.84
CA ASP A 73 18.69 -14.28 55.43
C ASP A 73 17.69 -15.40 55.08
N SER A 74 17.38 -16.32 56.02
CA SER A 74 16.36 -17.35 55.80
C SER A 74 14.94 -16.79 55.85
N ARG A 75 14.63 -15.88 56.79
CA ARG A 75 13.31 -15.21 56.88
C ARG A 75 13.04 -14.27 55.69
N LEU A 76 14.08 -13.61 55.15
CA LEU A 76 13.98 -12.82 53.93
C LEU A 76 13.69 -13.67 52.68
N LYS A 77 14.24 -14.89 52.62
CA LYS A 77 13.97 -15.81 51.51
C LYS A 77 12.53 -16.34 51.54
N GLU A 78 12.01 -16.70 52.72
CA GLU A 78 10.63 -17.19 52.88
C GLU A 78 9.57 -16.10 52.65
N SER A 79 9.84 -14.85 53.02
CA SER A 79 8.92 -13.74 52.74
C SER A 79 8.94 -13.34 51.26
N ASN A 80 10.10 -13.41 50.59
CA ASN A 80 10.20 -13.12 49.17
C ASN A 80 9.50 -14.16 48.29
N THR A 81 9.56 -15.45 48.64
CA THR A 81 8.85 -16.52 47.88
C THR A 81 7.34 -16.35 47.94
N ILE A 82 6.77 -16.07 49.13
CA ILE A 82 5.32 -15.83 49.29
C ILE A 82 4.87 -14.56 48.54
N SER A 83 5.69 -13.50 48.51
CA SER A 83 5.37 -12.27 47.77
C SER A 83 5.46 -12.45 46.24
N MET A 84 6.38 -13.29 45.75
CA MET A 84 6.52 -13.58 44.31
C MET A 84 5.36 -14.45 43.80
N GLU A 85 4.92 -15.43 44.57
CA GLU A 85 3.78 -16.29 44.20
C GLU A 85 2.45 -15.50 44.14
N THR A 86 2.24 -14.60 45.09
CA THR A 86 1.03 -13.75 45.12
C THR A 86 1.01 -12.71 44.00
N ARG A 87 2.17 -12.12 43.66
CA ARG A 87 2.30 -11.22 42.49
C ARG A 87 2.09 -11.96 41.16
N SER A 88 2.67 -13.15 41.01
CA SER A 88 2.51 -14.00 39.83
C SER A 88 1.04 -14.37 39.58
N ARG A 89 0.31 -14.74 40.64
CA ARG A 89 -1.12 -15.06 40.55
C ARG A 89 -1.98 -13.84 40.18
N HIS A 90 -1.64 -12.66 40.69
CA HIS A 90 -2.34 -11.42 40.35
C HIS A 90 -2.11 -11.02 38.88
N GLU A 91 -0.89 -11.17 38.39
CA GLU A 91 -0.52 -10.90 36.99
C GLU A 91 -1.26 -11.84 36.01
N GLN A 92 -1.42 -13.12 36.39
CA GLN A 92 -2.22 -14.08 35.62
C GLN A 92 -3.71 -13.69 35.54
N LEU A 93 -4.30 -13.25 36.66
CA LEU A 93 -5.71 -12.81 36.67
C LEU A 93 -5.93 -11.55 35.83
N LEU A 94 -4.98 -10.61 35.85
CA LEU A 94 -5.03 -9.41 34.99
C LEU A 94 -4.92 -9.79 33.51
N HIS A 95 -4.04 -10.75 33.19
CA HIS A 95 -3.91 -11.28 31.83
C HIS A 95 -5.19 -11.97 31.35
N ASP A 96 -5.82 -12.81 32.17
CA ASP A 96 -7.08 -13.49 31.83
C ASP A 96 -8.24 -12.50 31.62
N ALA A 97 -8.30 -11.43 32.43
CA ALA A 97 -9.27 -10.36 32.24
C ALA A 97 -9.01 -9.57 30.94
N ALA A 98 -7.74 -9.28 30.63
CA ALA A 98 -7.35 -8.57 29.41
C ALA A 98 -7.63 -9.39 28.14
N THR A 99 -7.35 -10.71 28.16
CA THR A 99 -7.63 -11.59 27.02
C THR A 99 -9.13 -11.67 26.71
N LYS A 100 -9.99 -11.75 27.73
CA LYS A 100 -11.45 -11.75 27.55
C LYS A 100 -11.93 -10.46 26.87
N LEU A 101 -11.48 -9.30 27.35
CA LEU A 101 -11.82 -8.01 26.74
C LEU A 101 -11.32 -7.90 25.29
N PHE A 102 -10.13 -8.41 25.01
CA PHE A 102 -9.57 -8.42 23.66
C PHE A 102 -10.42 -9.27 22.70
N LEU A 103 -10.84 -10.47 23.11
CA LEU A 103 -11.68 -11.35 22.31
C LEU A 103 -13.08 -10.77 22.06
N GLU A 104 -13.67 -10.12 23.05
CA GLU A 104 -14.93 -9.38 22.88
C GLU A 104 -14.79 -8.26 21.83
N GLY A 105 -13.63 -7.59 21.79
CA GLY A 105 -13.28 -6.61 20.75
C GLY A 105 -13.25 -7.22 19.35
N VAL A 106 -12.63 -8.40 19.19
CA VAL A 106 -12.58 -9.14 17.92
C VAL A 106 -13.97 -9.51 17.43
N ASP A 107 -14.86 -9.91 18.33
CA ASP A 107 -16.23 -10.26 17.95
C ASP A 107 -17.06 -9.01 17.58
N CYS A 108 -16.83 -7.86 18.24
CA CYS A 108 -17.40 -6.58 17.82
C CYS A 108 -16.90 -6.16 16.42
N GLU A 109 -15.62 -6.35 16.14
CA GLU A 109 -15.03 -6.06 14.82
C GLU A 109 -15.64 -6.92 13.72
N ARG A 110 -15.83 -8.22 13.98
CA ARG A 110 -16.51 -9.15 13.05
C ARG A 110 -17.97 -8.77 12.79
N ARG A 111 -18.66 -8.20 13.78
CA ARG A 111 -20.03 -7.69 13.66
C ARG A 111 -20.10 -6.33 12.94
N GLY A 112 -18.98 -5.62 12.79
CA GLY A 112 -18.90 -4.30 12.17
C GLY A 112 -19.06 -3.12 13.14
N ASP A 113 -19.21 -3.37 14.44
CA ASP A 113 -19.35 -2.36 15.49
C ASP A 113 -17.98 -1.83 15.93
N MET A 114 -17.35 -1.05 15.05
CA MET A 114 -15.95 -0.61 15.21
C MET A 114 -15.71 0.24 16.47
N TRP A 115 -16.70 1.02 16.92
CA TRP A 115 -16.55 1.88 18.09
C TRP A 115 -16.52 1.09 19.41
N GLU A 116 -17.41 0.10 19.56
CA GLU A 116 -17.41 -0.78 20.73
C GLU A 116 -16.18 -1.71 20.69
N ALA A 117 -15.73 -2.13 19.49
CA ALA A 117 -14.48 -2.86 19.32
C ALA A 117 -13.26 -2.07 19.84
N VAL A 118 -13.10 -0.81 19.42
CA VAL A 118 -11.99 0.06 19.86
C VAL A 118 -12.02 0.27 21.37
N ARG A 119 -13.20 0.48 21.97
CA ARG A 119 -13.36 0.61 23.43
C ARG A 119 -12.85 -0.64 24.16
N ARG A 120 -13.23 -1.84 23.71
CA ARG A 120 -12.81 -3.11 24.33
C ARG A 120 -11.31 -3.36 24.15
N TYR A 121 -10.76 -3.06 22.98
CA TYR A 121 -9.31 -3.15 22.73
C TYR A 121 -8.51 -2.19 23.60
N MET A 122 -8.92 -0.92 23.72
CA MET A 122 -8.24 0.02 24.62
C MET A 122 -8.33 -0.42 26.08
N GLY A 123 -9.46 -1.01 26.49
CA GLY A 123 -9.61 -1.61 27.81
C GLY A 123 -8.60 -2.74 28.05
N ALA A 124 -8.42 -3.64 27.09
CA ALA A 124 -7.46 -4.73 27.17
C ALA A 124 -6.00 -4.23 27.23
N VAL A 125 -5.63 -3.26 26.38
CA VAL A 125 -4.26 -2.69 26.33
C VAL A 125 -3.92 -1.91 27.60
N ARG A 126 -4.89 -1.25 28.24
CA ARG A 126 -4.68 -0.57 29.53
C ARG A 126 -4.39 -1.55 30.66
N MET A 127 -4.92 -2.76 30.59
CA MET A 127 -4.68 -3.81 31.59
C MET A 127 -3.33 -4.50 31.34
N VAL A 128 -3.06 -4.86 30.08
CA VAL A 128 -1.82 -5.50 29.64
C VAL A 128 -1.37 -4.87 28.31
N PRO A 129 -0.33 -4.01 28.32
CA PRO A 129 0.09 -3.27 27.12
C PRO A 129 0.49 -4.12 25.91
N ASP A 130 0.96 -5.36 26.14
CA ASP A 130 1.48 -6.29 25.11
C ASP A 130 0.53 -7.46 24.78
N ILE A 131 -0.75 -7.37 25.18
CA ILE A 131 -1.75 -8.43 25.09
C ILE A 131 -1.89 -9.04 23.68
N GLU A 132 -1.78 -8.21 22.64
CA GLU A 132 -1.89 -8.65 21.24
C GLU A 132 -0.75 -9.59 20.86
N SER A 133 0.48 -9.20 21.16
CA SER A 133 1.67 -9.99 20.80
C SER A 133 1.73 -11.32 21.55
N ARG A 134 1.27 -11.34 22.82
CA ARG A 134 1.21 -12.53 23.66
C ARG A 134 0.15 -13.52 23.16
N LEU A 135 -1.04 -13.05 22.78
CA LEU A 135 -2.12 -13.87 22.22
C LEU A 135 -1.77 -14.49 20.87
N TYR A 136 -1.10 -13.74 19.98
CA TYR A 136 -0.65 -14.28 18.70
C TYR A 136 0.45 -15.34 18.87
N ARG A 137 1.36 -15.15 19.82
CA ARG A 137 2.41 -16.13 20.14
C ARG A 137 1.83 -17.43 20.70
N ASP A 138 0.88 -17.35 21.61
CA ASP A 138 0.22 -18.54 22.22
C ASP A 138 -0.65 -19.32 21.22
N ARG A 139 -1.19 -18.66 20.18
CA ARG A 139 -1.87 -19.33 19.07
C ARG A 139 -0.92 -20.09 18.13
N THR A 140 0.32 -19.63 17.98
CA THR A 140 1.31 -20.33 17.14
C THR A 140 1.86 -21.59 17.80
N SER A 141 1.95 -21.64 19.13
CA SER A 141 2.40 -22.84 19.88
C SER A 141 1.33 -23.93 19.97
N THR A 142 0.04 -23.57 19.93
CA THR A 142 -1.09 -24.52 19.95
C THR A 142 -1.43 -25.12 18.58
N ASN A 143 -1.11 -24.44 17.48
CA ASN A 143 -1.37 -24.91 16.11
C ASN A 143 -0.35 -25.94 15.58
N THR A 144 0.75 -26.19 16.28
CA THR A 144 1.82 -27.11 15.81
C THR A 144 1.51 -28.60 16.06
N ILE A 145 0.42 -28.94 16.77
CA ILE A 145 0.08 -30.32 17.15
C ILE A 145 -1.11 -30.90 16.36
N GLY A 146 -1.74 -30.12 15.46
CA GLY A 146 -3.02 -30.49 14.85
C GLY A 146 -3.19 -30.32 13.34
N SER A 147 -2.13 -30.22 12.54
CA SER A 147 -2.26 -30.12 11.08
C SER A 147 -1.42 -31.16 10.35
N ASN A 148 -1.93 -32.39 10.32
CA ASN A 148 -1.48 -33.42 9.39
C ASN A 148 -2.19 -33.19 8.04
N ASP A 149 -1.96 -32.03 7.43
CA ASP A 149 -2.49 -31.76 6.10
C ASP A 149 -1.50 -32.27 5.05
N ARG A 150 -1.94 -33.32 4.35
CA ARG A 150 -1.20 -33.98 3.29
C ARG A 150 -1.05 -33.02 2.12
N HIS A 151 0.00 -32.21 2.11
CA HIS A 151 0.49 -31.60 0.88
C HIS A 151 1.05 -32.71 -0.03
N ARG A 152 0.14 -33.32 -0.79
CA ARG A 152 0.48 -33.88 -2.10
C ARG A 152 0.95 -32.72 -2.96
N SER A 153 2.25 -32.49 -2.93
CA SER A 153 2.97 -31.74 -3.95
C SER A 153 2.89 -32.52 -5.26
N HIS A 154 1.73 -32.48 -5.92
CA HIS A 154 1.67 -32.68 -7.35
C HIS A 154 2.32 -31.44 -7.97
N SER A 155 3.65 -31.46 -8.04
CA SER A 155 4.42 -30.71 -9.01
C SER A 155 3.98 -31.17 -10.40
N ARG A 156 2.83 -30.67 -10.87
CA ARG A 156 2.56 -30.62 -12.30
C ARG A 156 3.74 -29.87 -12.92
N PRO A 157 4.46 -30.45 -13.88
CA PRO A 157 5.45 -29.70 -14.62
C PRO A 157 4.72 -28.49 -15.18
N ARG A 158 5.26 -27.28 -14.97
CA ARG A 158 4.81 -26.10 -15.71
C ARG A 158 5.10 -26.42 -17.18
N CYS A 159 4.11 -26.95 -17.89
CA CYS A 159 4.21 -27.11 -19.33
C CYS A 159 4.43 -25.70 -19.87
N SER A 160 5.64 -25.43 -20.38
CA SER A 160 5.93 -24.20 -21.09
C SER A 160 4.82 -24.01 -22.13
N SER A 161 4.24 -22.81 -22.21
CA SER A 161 3.16 -22.50 -23.18
C SER A 161 3.51 -22.92 -24.62
N HIS A 162 4.80 -22.93 -24.94
CA HIS A 162 5.34 -23.36 -26.23
C HIS A 162 5.23 -24.89 -26.44
N GLY A 163 5.23 -25.68 -25.37
CA GLY A 163 5.03 -27.12 -25.42
C GLY A 163 3.60 -27.49 -25.80
N LEU A 164 2.61 -26.82 -25.21
CA LEU A 164 1.20 -27.08 -25.53
C LEU A 164 0.89 -26.71 -26.99
N GLU A 165 1.37 -25.56 -27.45
CA GLU A 165 1.17 -25.14 -28.84
C GLU A 165 1.78 -26.14 -29.83
N LYS A 166 3.02 -26.60 -29.60
CA LYS A 166 3.65 -27.63 -30.44
C LYS A 166 2.86 -28.95 -30.46
N VAL A 167 2.36 -29.37 -29.30
CA VAL A 167 1.54 -30.59 -29.19
C VAL A 167 0.23 -30.45 -29.96
N LEU A 168 -0.44 -29.31 -29.84
CA LEU A 168 -1.71 -29.05 -30.54
C LEU A 168 -1.51 -28.91 -32.05
N ARG A 169 -0.44 -28.24 -32.50
CA ARG A 169 -0.07 -28.19 -33.93
C ARG A 169 0.22 -29.58 -34.49
N LYS A 170 0.90 -30.45 -33.74
CA LYS A 170 1.12 -31.84 -34.16
C LYS A 170 -0.21 -32.59 -34.32
N ARG A 171 -1.12 -32.49 -33.34
CA ARG A 171 -2.45 -33.12 -33.43
C ARG A 171 -3.26 -32.60 -34.61
N LEU A 172 -3.15 -31.31 -34.93
CA LEU A 172 -3.79 -30.72 -36.09
C LEU A 172 -3.25 -31.31 -37.40
N LEU A 173 -1.94 -31.51 -37.51
CA LEU A 173 -1.34 -32.16 -38.68
C LEU A 173 -1.79 -33.62 -38.82
N ASP A 174 -1.91 -34.34 -37.70
CA ASP A 174 -2.32 -35.75 -37.71
C ASP A 174 -3.81 -35.93 -38.10
N LYS A 175 -4.68 -35.00 -37.69
CA LYS A 175 -6.14 -35.10 -37.90
C LYS A 175 -6.70 -34.25 -39.04
N GLY A 176 -5.99 -33.20 -39.46
CA GLY A 176 -6.40 -32.28 -40.54
C GLY A 176 -7.62 -31.40 -40.23
N ARG A 177 -8.05 -31.28 -38.97
CA ARG A 177 -9.24 -30.49 -38.57
C ARG A 177 -8.98 -29.66 -37.31
N PHE A 178 -9.44 -28.41 -37.29
CA PHE A 178 -9.31 -27.51 -36.14
C PHE A 178 -10.38 -27.72 -35.07
N PHE A 179 -11.60 -28.05 -35.50
CA PHE A 179 -12.76 -28.24 -34.64
C PHE A 179 -13.31 -29.64 -34.83
N GLU A 180 -13.68 -30.26 -33.71
CA GLU A 180 -14.31 -31.57 -33.66
C GLU A 180 -15.72 -31.36 -33.06
N PRO A 181 -16.76 -31.92 -33.68
CA PRO A 181 -18.09 -31.87 -33.09
C PRO A 181 -18.12 -32.76 -31.85
N GLU A 182 -18.83 -32.33 -30.81
CA GLU A 182 -19.03 -33.13 -29.60
C GLU A 182 -19.92 -34.35 -29.88
N PHE A 183 -20.90 -34.19 -30.77
CA PHE A 183 -21.80 -35.24 -31.22
C PHE A 183 -21.58 -35.55 -32.71
N PRO A 184 -21.46 -36.83 -33.11
CA PRO A 184 -21.16 -37.22 -34.49
C PRO A 184 -22.25 -36.84 -35.50
N ASP A 185 -23.50 -36.70 -35.05
CA ASP A 185 -24.66 -36.43 -35.90
C ASP A 185 -24.91 -34.93 -36.14
N GLU A 186 -24.22 -34.04 -35.41
CA GLU A 186 -24.40 -32.59 -35.50
C GLU A 186 -23.15 -31.93 -36.11
N PRO A 187 -23.27 -31.19 -37.22
CA PRO A 187 -22.13 -30.50 -37.81
C PRO A 187 -21.69 -29.34 -36.90
N CYS A 188 -20.38 -29.24 -36.65
CA CYS A 188 -19.82 -28.07 -35.97
C CYS A 188 -19.81 -26.87 -36.95
N PRO A 189 -20.58 -25.78 -36.71
CA PRO A 189 -20.63 -24.66 -37.66
C PRO A 189 -19.27 -24.00 -37.88
N PHE A 190 -18.44 -23.91 -36.83
CA PHE A 190 -17.09 -23.38 -36.89
C PHE A 190 -16.12 -24.27 -37.70
N ALA A 191 -16.39 -25.57 -37.84
CA ALA A 191 -15.60 -26.45 -38.69
C ALA A 191 -15.87 -26.25 -40.19
N LEU A 192 -17.02 -25.67 -40.55
CA LEU A 192 -17.41 -25.39 -41.94
C LEU A 192 -16.84 -24.08 -42.48
N LEU A 193 -16.35 -23.21 -41.58
CA LEU A 193 -15.80 -21.90 -41.94
C LEU A 193 -14.36 -22.05 -42.48
N PRO A 194 -14.03 -21.43 -43.62
CA PRO A 194 -12.66 -21.28 -44.09
C PRO A 194 -11.76 -20.61 -43.03
N MET A 195 -10.47 -20.92 -43.10
CA MET A 195 -9.51 -20.46 -42.10
C MET A 195 -9.35 -18.94 -42.09
N GLU A 196 -9.53 -18.32 -43.26
CA GLU A 196 -9.48 -16.89 -43.49
C GLU A 196 -10.64 -16.18 -42.78
N LEU A 197 -11.84 -16.77 -42.75
CA LEU A 197 -12.96 -16.19 -42.02
C LEU A 197 -12.75 -16.30 -40.51
N LEU A 198 -12.18 -17.41 -40.05
CA LEU A 198 -11.85 -17.60 -38.65
C LEU A 198 -10.74 -16.65 -38.18
N SER A 199 -9.74 -16.36 -39.01
CA SER A 199 -8.70 -15.37 -38.67
C SER A 199 -9.26 -13.94 -38.64
N ILE A 200 -10.17 -13.60 -39.57
CA ILE A 200 -10.93 -12.33 -39.53
C ILE A 200 -11.77 -12.24 -38.26
N LEU A 201 -12.43 -13.31 -37.84
CA LEU A 201 -13.18 -13.35 -36.57
C LEU A 201 -12.28 -13.09 -35.37
N MET A 202 -11.05 -13.63 -35.32
CA MET A 202 -10.12 -13.33 -34.24
C MET A 202 -9.74 -11.84 -34.21
N ARG A 203 -9.49 -11.23 -35.37
CA ARG A 203 -9.19 -9.79 -35.48
C ARG A 203 -10.39 -8.91 -35.10
N TYR A 204 -11.60 -9.35 -35.43
CA TYR A 204 -12.84 -8.66 -35.07
C TYR A 204 -13.08 -8.69 -33.56
N ILE A 205 -12.82 -9.83 -32.90
CA ILE A 205 -12.98 -9.97 -31.44
C ILE A 205 -12.04 -9.02 -30.69
N VAL A 206 -10.80 -8.88 -31.17
CA VAL A 206 -9.86 -7.90 -30.60
C VAL A 206 -10.33 -6.48 -30.91
N GLY A 207 -10.69 -6.24 -32.18
CA GLY A 207 -11.25 -4.98 -32.66
C GLY A 207 -10.34 -3.77 -32.45
N SER A 208 -10.91 -2.58 -32.67
CA SER A 208 -10.26 -1.29 -32.37
C SER A 208 -10.11 -1.03 -30.87
N GLU A 209 -10.95 -1.64 -30.03
CA GLU A 209 -10.93 -1.49 -28.56
C GLU A 209 -9.90 -2.39 -27.86
N LEU A 210 -9.14 -3.20 -28.63
CA LEU A 210 -8.06 -4.07 -28.14
C LEU A 210 -8.50 -5.03 -27.01
N ASP A 211 -9.63 -5.73 -27.19
CA ASP A 211 -10.14 -6.70 -26.20
C ASP A 211 -9.43 -8.06 -26.27
N VAL A 212 -8.15 -8.03 -25.90
CA VAL A 212 -7.29 -9.22 -25.78
C VAL A 212 -7.82 -10.22 -24.75
N TYR A 213 -8.63 -9.75 -23.79
CA TYR A 213 -9.22 -10.62 -22.78
C TYR A 213 -10.26 -11.56 -23.38
N CYS A 214 -11.16 -11.05 -24.23
CA CYS A 214 -12.13 -11.88 -24.94
C CYS A 214 -11.46 -12.88 -25.89
N LEU A 215 -10.36 -12.50 -26.55
CA LEU A 215 -9.55 -13.39 -27.36
C LEU A 215 -9.00 -14.58 -26.53
N GLU A 216 -8.44 -14.29 -25.35
CA GLU A 216 -7.92 -15.33 -24.46
C GLU A 216 -9.04 -16.19 -23.86
N LEU A 217 -10.22 -15.64 -23.57
CA LEU A 217 -11.38 -16.43 -23.16
C LEU A 217 -11.81 -17.42 -24.26
N LEU A 218 -11.88 -16.96 -25.51
CA LEU A 218 -12.19 -17.82 -26.64
C LEU A 218 -11.15 -18.93 -26.80
N SER A 219 -9.87 -18.63 -26.60
CA SER A 219 -8.77 -19.60 -26.68
C SER A 219 -8.90 -20.77 -25.69
N MET A 220 -9.66 -20.61 -24.60
CA MET A 220 -9.88 -21.65 -23.60
C MET A 220 -10.99 -22.63 -23.97
N THR A 221 -11.77 -22.34 -25.01
CA THR A 221 -12.96 -23.15 -25.37
C THR A 221 -12.63 -24.35 -26.26
N SER A 222 -11.66 -24.23 -27.17
CA SER A 222 -11.26 -25.32 -28.06
C SER A 222 -9.79 -25.26 -28.43
N ALA A 223 -9.23 -26.40 -28.85
CA ALA A 223 -7.85 -26.45 -29.35
C ALA A 223 -7.66 -25.63 -30.63
N GLY A 224 -8.67 -25.58 -31.51
CA GLY A 224 -8.67 -24.76 -32.71
C GLY A 224 -8.60 -23.27 -32.39
N PHE A 225 -9.49 -22.79 -31.51
CA PHE A 225 -9.46 -21.39 -31.06
C PHE A 225 -8.20 -21.07 -30.27
N TYR A 226 -7.67 -22.03 -29.51
CA TYR A 226 -6.37 -21.86 -28.88
C TYR A 226 -5.30 -21.55 -29.92
N LEU A 227 -5.14 -22.36 -30.97
CA LEU A 227 -4.13 -22.12 -32.01
C LEU A 227 -4.33 -20.79 -32.73
N LEU A 228 -5.58 -20.44 -33.08
CA LEU A 228 -5.90 -19.20 -33.78
C LEU A 228 -5.63 -17.95 -32.96
N ALA A 229 -5.89 -18.00 -31.66
CA ALA A 229 -5.59 -16.90 -30.76
C ALA A 229 -4.08 -16.70 -30.52
N ARG A 230 -3.19 -17.54 -31.08
CA ARG A 230 -1.73 -17.38 -31.01
C ARG A 230 -1.12 -17.04 -32.38
N ASP A 231 -1.93 -16.56 -33.31
CA ASP A 231 -1.45 -16.03 -34.58
C ASP A 231 -0.48 -14.85 -34.39
N GLU A 232 0.65 -14.89 -35.09
CA GLU A 232 1.75 -13.96 -34.89
C GLU A 232 1.41 -12.54 -35.35
N GLU A 233 0.72 -12.42 -36.49
CA GLU A 233 0.30 -11.14 -37.08
C GLU A 233 -0.69 -10.42 -36.16
N LEU A 234 -1.64 -11.16 -35.59
CA LEU A 234 -2.60 -10.64 -34.61
C LEU A 234 -1.89 -10.01 -33.41
N TRP A 235 -0.94 -10.72 -32.81
CA TRP A 235 -0.20 -10.21 -31.66
C TRP A 235 0.75 -9.06 -32.02
N HIS A 236 1.34 -9.08 -33.21
CA HIS A 236 2.12 -7.95 -33.71
C HIS A 236 1.26 -6.69 -33.82
N ALA A 237 0.05 -6.77 -34.38
CA ALA A 237 -0.88 -5.65 -34.48
C ALA A 237 -1.32 -5.13 -33.09
N VAL A 238 -1.67 -6.04 -32.17
CA VAL A 238 -2.00 -5.70 -30.77
C VAL A 238 -0.85 -4.94 -30.10
N CYS A 239 0.38 -5.43 -30.25
CA CYS A 239 1.55 -4.80 -29.67
C CYS A 239 1.84 -3.43 -30.28
N ARG A 240 1.69 -3.32 -31.61
CA ARG A 240 1.88 -2.07 -32.36
C ARG A 240 0.97 -0.97 -31.87
N LEU A 241 -0.30 -1.28 -31.62
CA LEU A 241 -1.26 -0.32 -31.08
C LEU A 241 -1.04 -0.02 -29.59
N THR A 242 -0.66 -1.03 -28.80
CA THR A 242 -0.50 -0.86 -27.34
C THR A 242 0.74 -0.05 -26.97
N PHE A 243 1.88 -0.33 -27.62
CA PHE A 243 3.18 0.25 -27.26
C PHE A 243 3.66 1.33 -28.24
N GLY A 244 3.09 1.38 -29.45
CA GLY A 244 3.53 2.25 -30.53
C GLY A 244 4.79 1.75 -31.24
N ALA A 245 4.98 2.18 -32.48
CA ALA A 245 6.10 1.76 -33.33
C ALA A 245 7.48 2.08 -32.75
N LYS A 246 7.60 3.20 -32.02
CA LYS A 246 8.86 3.64 -31.41
C LYS A 246 9.36 2.69 -30.34
N TYR A 247 8.45 2.10 -29.55
CA TYR A 247 8.80 1.19 -28.47
C TYR A 247 9.16 -0.20 -28.99
N ILE A 248 8.47 -0.67 -30.03
CA ILE A 248 8.73 -1.97 -30.67
C ILE A 248 10.12 -2.03 -31.28
N ASN A 249 10.53 -0.96 -31.95
CA ASN A 249 11.84 -0.87 -32.60
C ASN A 249 13.00 -0.68 -31.60
N SER A 250 12.71 -0.54 -30.30
CA SER A 250 13.72 -0.43 -29.27
C SER A 250 14.38 -1.79 -29.00
N THR A 251 15.70 -1.77 -28.81
CA THR A 251 16.58 -2.95 -28.67
C THR A 251 16.15 -3.93 -27.58
N SER A 252 15.32 -3.51 -26.61
CA SER A 252 14.80 -4.39 -25.55
C SER A 252 13.77 -5.43 -26.02
N CYS A 253 13.13 -5.22 -27.18
CA CYS A 253 12.13 -6.15 -27.73
C CYS A 253 12.75 -7.34 -28.46
N SER A 254 13.99 -7.23 -28.95
CA SER A 254 14.64 -8.29 -29.73
C SER A 254 14.96 -9.56 -28.92
N ALA A 255 15.00 -9.45 -27.59
CA ALA A 255 15.22 -10.58 -26.69
C ALA A 255 13.96 -11.45 -26.48
N LEU A 256 12.78 -10.96 -26.87
CA LEU A 256 11.52 -11.68 -26.69
C LEU A 256 11.22 -12.53 -27.91
N VAL A 257 10.97 -13.81 -27.67
CA VAL A 257 10.80 -14.83 -28.72
C VAL A 257 9.48 -14.69 -29.49
N SER A 258 8.45 -14.04 -28.93
CA SER A 258 7.16 -13.84 -29.59
C SER A 258 6.46 -12.54 -29.16
N TRP A 259 5.67 -11.96 -30.08
CA TRP A 259 4.86 -10.76 -29.83
C TRP A 259 3.89 -10.94 -28.66
N ARG A 260 3.28 -12.12 -28.54
CA ARG A 260 2.42 -12.44 -27.39
C ARG A 260 3.20 -12.41 -26.08
N GLN A 261 4.39 -13.00 -26.05
CA GLN A 261 5.23 -12.97 -24.85
C GLN A 261 5.62 -11.54 -24.50
N MET A 262 5.86 -10.70 -25.50
CA MET A 262 6.10 -9.27 -25.30
C MET A 262 4.90 -8.59 -24.66
N TYR A 263 3.69 -8.77 -25.19
CA TYR A 263 2.48 -8.19 -24.59
C TYR A 263 2.31 -8.60 -23.12
N ILE A 264 2.56 -9.87 -22.79
CA ILE A 264 2.42 -10.40 -21.42
C ILE A 264 3.52 -9.89 -20.46
N THR A 265 4.72 -9.63 -20.97
CA THR A 265 5.89 -9.31 -20.13
C THR A 265 6.10 -7.79 -20.01
N CYS A 266 5.85 -7.06 -21.09
CA CYS A 266 6.06 -5.62 -21.14
C CYS A 266 4.91 -4.89 -20.43
N PRO A 267 5.20 -4.02 -19.46
CA PRO A 267 4.16 -3.33 -18.71
C PRO A 267 3.33 -2.40 -19.61
N HIS A 268 2.01 -2.55 -19.54
CA HIS A 268 1.04 -1.79 -20.32
C HIS A 268 -0.29 -1.66 -19.53
N PRO A 269 -1.11 -0.63 -19.79
CA PRO A 269 -2.38 -0.47 -19.10
C PRO A 269 -3.40 -1.51 -19.57
N TYR A 270 -4.25 -1.96 -18.65
CA TYR A 270 -5.38 -2.82 -18.98
C TYR A 270 -6.62 -2.00 -19.33
N LEU A 271 -7.24 -2.36 -20.46
CA LEU A 271 -8.40 -1.67 -21.03
C LEU A 271 -9.74 -2.29 -20.60
N HIS A 272 -9.72 -3.55 -20.17
CA HIS A 272 -10.89 -4.36 -19.81
C HIS A 272 -11.37 -4.14 -18.35
N GLY A 273 -11.08 -2.97 -17.78
CA GLY A 273 -11.37 -2.68 -16.37
C GLY A 273 -11.02 -1.25 -15.97
N VAL A 274 -10.86 -1.03 -14.68
CA VAL A 274 -10.61 0.31 -14.09
C VAL A 274 -9.56 0.19 -12.99
N TYR A 275 -8.65 1.14 -12.94
CA TYR A 275 -7.68 1.28 -11.85
C TYR A 275 -8.28 2.11 -10.73
N ILE A 276 -8.29 1.59 -9.51
CA ILE A 276 -8.99 2.19 -8.37
C ILE A 276 -8.02 2.39 -7.21
N GLY A 277 -7.90 3.62 -6.73
CA GLY A 277 -7.17 4.00 -5.53
C GLY A 277 -8.14 4.46 -4.46
N LYS A 278 -8.11 3.85 -3.28
CA LYS A 278 -8.93 4.22 -2.13
C LYS A 278 -8.15 5.23 -1.28
N MET A 279 -8.64 6.46 -1.23
CA MET A 279 -8.10 7.54 -0.41
C MET A 279 -8.95 7.67 0.86
N THR A 280 -8.30 7.83 2.00
CA THR A 280 -8.95 7.94 3.31
C THR A 280 -8.29 9.05 4.09
N TYR A 281 -9.06 10.06 4.51
CA TYR A 281 -8.56 11.08 5.43
C TYR A 281 -9.51 11.27 6.60
N LEU A 282 -8.95 11.76 7.70
CA LEU A 282 -9.69 12.09 8.90
C LEU A 282 -10.11 13.56 8.83
N ARG A 283 -11.40 13.82 8.98
CA ARG A 283 -11.96 15.17 9.06
C ARG A 283 -12.50 15.39 10.47
N ASN A 284 -12.22 16.54 11.06
CA ASN A 284 -12.83 16.93 12.33
C ASN A 284 -14.34 17.06 12.18
N GLY A 285 -15.09 16.54 13.15
CA GLY A 285 -16.52 16.77 13.29
C GLY A 285 -16.80 18.22 13.66
N GLU A 286 -17.96 18.72 13.24
CA GLU A 286 -18.40 20.06 13.63
C GLU A 286 -18.89 20.03 15.08
N ALA A 287 -18.35 20.92 15.92
CA ALA A 287 -18.74 21.03 17.31
C ALA A 287 -20.15 21.63 17.41
N SER A 288 -21.17 20.79 17.37
CA SER A 288 -22.55 21.20 17.64
C SER A 288 -22.77 21.34 19.15
N PHE A 289 -23.19 22.53 19.60
CA PHE A 289 -23.41 22.86 21.01
C PHE A 289 -24.54 22.04 21.68
N GLN A 290 -25.41 21.39 20.90
CA GLN A 290 -26.60 20.69 21.39
C GLN A 290 -26.55 19.16 21.25
N ASP A 291 -25.49 18.60 20.63
CA ASP A 291 -25.49 17.18 20.25
C ASP A 291 -24.80 16.28 21.29
N GLN A 292 -25.57 15.39 21.93
CA GLN A 292 -25.06 14.39 22.88
C GLN A 292 -24.26 13.27 22.18
N PHE A 293 -24.34 13.17 20.85
CA PHE A 293 -23.64 12.17 20.04
C PHE A 293 -22.48 12.76 19.21
N TYR A 294 -21.82 13.79 19.72
CA TYR A 294 -20.67 14.41 19.08
C TYR A 294 -19.59 13.37 18.71
N LYS A 295 -19.37 13.20 17.40
CA LYS A 295 -18.25 12.43 16.86
C LYS A 295 -17.15 13.43 16.47
N PRO A 296 -16.05 13.52 17.25
CA PRO A 296 -15.00 14.51 17.00
C PRO A 296 -14.25 14.28 15.68
N TRP A 297 -14.34 13.09 15.11
CA TRP A 297 -13.63 12.71 13.89
C TRP A 297 -14.51 11.87 12.97
N HIS A 298 -14.45 12.19 11.67
CA HIS A 298 -15.09 11.47 10.58
C HIS A 298 -14.02 10.92 9.64
N ILE A 299 -14.12 9.64 9.30
CA ILE A 299 -13.30 9.05 8.25
C ILE A 299 -14.02 9.29 6.93
N VAL A 300 -13.42 10.09 6.05
CA VAL A 300 -13.96 10.34 4.72
C VAL A 300 -13.20 9.48 3.72
N ILE A 301 -13.96 8.75 2.91
CA ILE A 301 -13.43 7.82 1.90
C ILE A 301 -13.76 8.36 0.53
N TYR A 302 -12.74 8.46 -0.32
CA TYR A 302 -12.87 8.76 -1.73
C TYR A 302 -12.18 7.69 -2.57
N TYR A 303 -12.68 7.50 -3.78
CA TYR A 303 -12.13 6.59 -4.76
C TYR A 303 -11.68 7.40 -5.96
N ARG A 304 -10.38 7.33 -6.28
CA ARG A 304 -9.85 7.79 -7.56
C ARG A 304 -9.89 6.62 -8.53
N MET A 305 -10.60 6.80 -9.63
CA MET A 305 -10.73 5.79 -10.67
C MET A 305 -10.15 6.30 -11.98
N LEU A 306 -9.33 5.48 -12.62
CA LEU A 306 -8.72 5.74 -13.92
C LEU A 306 -9.12 4.62 -14.89
N ARG A 307 -9.70 5.01 -16.03
CA ARG A 307 -10.03 4.10 -17.12
C ARG A 307 -9.27 4.51 -18.38
N PHE A 308 -8.59 3.54 -18.98
CA PHE A 308 -7.84 3.69 -20.23
C PHE A 308 -8.61 3.05 -21.39
N PHE A 309 -8.47 3.64 -22.58
CA PHE A 309 -9.09 3.19 -23.83
C PHE A 309 -8.04 2.99 -24.92
N ALA A 310 -8.32 2.11 -25.89
CA ALA A 310 -7.36 1.74 -26.93
C ALA A 310 -6.89 2.91 -27.82
N ASP A 311 -7.72 3.95 -27.95
CA ASP A 311 -7.44 5.16 -28.74
C ASP A 311 -6.48 6.15 -28.04
N GLY A 312 -5.99 5.81 -26.84
CA GLY A 312 -5.14 6.70 -26.05
C GLY A 312 -5.94 7.71 -25.23
N THR A 313 -7.27 7.59 -25.14
CA THR A 313 -8.07 8.40 -24.21
C THR A 313 -8.04 7.82 -22.80
N VAL A 314 -8.10 8.69 -21.80
CA VAL A 314 -8.15 8.31 -20.39
C VAL A 314 -9.19 9.15 -19.67
N ILE A 315 -9.92 8.51 -18.77
CA ILE A 315 -10.91 9.16 -17.93
C ILE A 315 -10.48 9.01 -16.47
N MET A 316 -10.53 10.11 -15.74
CA MET A 316 -10.32 10.16 -14.30
C MET A 316 -11.57 10.66 -13.59
N ILE A 317 -11.98 9.99 -12.52
CA ILE A 317 -13.03 10.45 -11.62
C ILE A 317 -12.60 10.28 -10.17
N ILE A 318 -12.97 11.24 -9.33
CA ILE A 318 -12.83 11.17 -7.88
C ILE A 318 -14.25 11.21 -7.30
N THR A 319 -14.64 10.15 -6.60
CA THR A 319 -16.02 9.98 -6.08
C THR A 319 -16.01 9.43 -4.66
N SER A 320 -17.00 9.80 -3.85
CA SER A 320 -17.26 9.19 -2.54
C SER A 320 -18.13 7.94 -2.62
N GLU A 321 -18.73 7.67 -3.78
CA GLU A 321 -19.58 6.50 -3.99
C GLU A 321 -18.78 5.21 -4.08
N ALA A 322 -19.39 4.10 -3.66
CA ALA A 322 -18.75 2.80 -3.71
C ALA A 322 -18.44 2.40 -5.17
N PRO A 323 -17.26 1.80 -5.47
CA PRO A 323 -16.86 1.53 -6.85
C PRO A 323 -17.84 0.71 -7.67
N ALA A 324 -18.57 -0.22 -7.04
CA ALA A 324 -19.56 -1.05 -7.73
C ALA A 324 -20.67 -0.24 -8.42
N GLN A 325 -21.00 0.95 -7.92
CA GLN A 325 -22.04 1.83 -8.48
C GLN A 325 -21.52 2.62 -9.69
N VAL A 326 -20.29 3.14 -9.59
CA VAL A 326 -19.71 4.06 -10.59
C VAL A 326 -19.05 3.32 -11.76
N VAL A 327 -18.42 2.18 -11.51
CA VAL A 327 -17.66 1.43 -12.53
C VAL A 327 -18.50 1.11 -13.77
N ARG A 328 -19.79 0.78 -13.62
CA ARG A 328 -20.69 0.52 -14.75
C ARG A 328 -20.95 1.75 -15.62
N LEU A 329 -21.01 2.92 -15.01
CA LEU A 329 -21.29 4.19 -15.68
C LEU A 329 -20.10 4.69 -16.48
N LEU A 330 -18.89 4.24 -16.12
CA LEU A 330 -17.66 4.55 -16.84
C LEU A 330 -17.54 3.80 -18.18
N LYS A 331 -18.59 3.11 -18.67
CA LYS A 331 -18.59 2.31 -19.92
C LYS A 331 -18.31 3.14 -21.17
N SER A 332 -18.86 4.35 -21.26
CA SER A 332 -18.65 5.24 -22.40
C SER A 332 -17.35 6.04 -22.27
N LYS A 333 -16.81 6.47 -23.41
CA LYS A 333 -15.73 7.48 -23.49
C LYS A 333 -16.20 8.87 -23.02
N THR A 334 -17.51 9.09 -22.93
CA THR A 334 -18.16 10.33 -22.48
C THR A 334 -19.25 10.01 -21.44
N PRO A 335 -18.89 9.51 -20.25
CA PRO A 335 -19.87 9.23 -19.21
C PRO A 335 -20.53 10.54 -18.76
N HIS A 336 -21.86 10.53 -18.67
CA HIS A 336 -22.64 11.66 -18.19
C HIS A 336 -22.62 11.71 -16.64
N LEU A 337 -21.42 11.81 -16.08
CA LEU A 337 -21.14 11.88 -14.65
C LEU A 337 -20.50 13.23 -14.32
N ALA A 338 -20.96 13.86 -13.25
CA ALA A 338 -20.40 15.12 -12.78
C ALA A 338 -18.97 14.90 -12.24
N GLY A 339 -18.06 15.84 -12.54
CA GLY A 339 -16.70 15.82 -12.00
C GLY A 339 -15.75 14.84 -12.70
N VAL A 340 -16.14 14.29 -13.85
CA VAL A 340 -15.25 13.49 -14.70
C VAL A 340 -14.24 14.38 -15.41
N LEU A 341 -12.98 13.96 -15.39
CA LEU A 341 -11.88 14.58 -16.11
C LEU A 341 -11.50 13.72 -17.31
N PHE A 342 -11.52 14.36 -18.48
CA PHE A 342 -11.16 13.74 -19.75
C PHE A 342 -9.71 14.08 -20.09
N GLY A 343 -8.99 13.09 -20.61
CA GLY A 343 -7.60 13.23 -20.93
C GLY A 343 -7.12 12.31 -22.04
N ARG A 344 -5.84 12.45 -22.37
CA ARG A 344 -5.10 11.56 -23.26
C ARG A 344 -3.91 10.99 -22.53
N TYR A 345 -3.54 9.76 -22.87
CA TYR A 345 -2.37 9.08 -22.30
C TYR A 345 -1.47 8.53 -23.40
N TRP A 346 -0.20 8.36 -23.06
CA TRP A 346 0.79 7.72 -23.92
C TRP A 346 1.89 7.09 -23.08
N MET A 347 2.60 6.13 -23.68
CA MET A 347 3.76 5.49 -23.07
C MET A 347 4.98 6.43 -23.19
N VAL A 348 5.64 6.74 -22.07
CA VAL A 348 6.83 7.62 -22.04
C VAL A 348 8.13 6.81 -22.05
N GLY A 349 8.10 5.58 -21.54
CA GLY A 349 9.25 4.69 -21.50
C GLY A 349 8.87 3.30 -20.99
N GLN A 350 9.87 2.49 -20.63
CA GLN A 350 9.63 1.18 -20.04
C GLN A 350 8.91 1.33 -18.69
N GLY A 351 7.66 0.87 -18.63
CA GLY A 351 6.90 0.85 -17.39
C GLY A 351 6.46 2.23 -16.88
N ARG A 352 6.37 3.24 -17.74
CA ARG A 352 5.81 4.56 -17.41
C ARG A 352 4.76 5.02 -18.41
N ILE A 353 3.67 5.57 -17.89
CA ILE A 353 2.57 6.17 -18.64
C ILE A 353 2.48 7.64 -18.24
N ALA A 354 2.39 8.54 -19.21
CA ALA A 354 1.93 9.91 -18.95
C ALA A 354 0.46 10.02 -19.33
N ALA A 355 -0.28 10.78 -18.54
CA ALA A 355 -1.68 11.12 -18.76
C ALA A 355 -1.89 12.62 -18.55
N GLN A 356 -2.57 13.27 -19.49
CA GLN A 356 -2.88 14.68 -19.43
C GLN A 356 -4.38 14.89 -19.45
N PHE A 357 -4.90 15.57 -18.44
CA PHE A 357 -6.32 15.89 -18.30
C PHE A 357 -6.55 17.39 -18.43
N HIS A 358 -7.70 17.77 -18.98
CA HIS A 358 -8.09 19.17 -19.12
C HIS A 358 -9.45 19.40 -18.45
N ARG A 359 -9.58 20.52 -17.75
CA ARG A 359 -10.83 21.00 -17.17
C ARG A 359 -11.04 22.44 -17.55
N ARG A 360 -11.87 22.63 -18.57
CA ARG A 360 -12.31 23.97 -19.01
C ARG A 360 -13.53 24.39 -18.21
N ASN A 361 -13.56 25.66 -17.83
CA ASN A 361 -14.71 26.22 -17.15
C ASN A 361 -15.55 27.02 -18.17
N GLU A 362 -16.61 26.44 -18.73
CA GLU A 362 -17.43 27.12 -19.74
C GLU A 362 -18.13 28.39 -19.21
N LYS A 363 -18.33 28.47 -17.88
CA LYS A 363 -18.99 29.60 -17.22
C LYS A 363 -18.19 30.92 -17.34
N SER A 364 -16.87 30.86 -17.49
CA SER A 364 -16.03 32.06 -17.64
C SER A 364 -15.99 32.58 -19.09
N LEU A 365 -16.21 31.72 -20.09
CA LEU A 365 -16.28 32.12 -21.51
C LEU A 365 -17.64 32.75 -21.88
N GLN A 366 -18.74 32.30 -21.29
CA GLN A 366 -20.08 32.81 -21.60
C GLN A 366 -20.35 34.22 -21.04
N ARG A 367 -19.55 34.71 -20.08
CA ARG A 367 -19.61 36.09 -19.58
C ARG A 367 -19.05 37.13 -20.55
N ALA A 368 -18.48 36.72 -21.68
CA ALA A 368 -18.04 37.60 -22.75
C ALA A 368 -19.19 38.13 -23.65
N ARG A 369 -20.46 37.91 -23.28
CA ARG A 369 -21.60 38.62 -23.89
C ARG A 369 -21.88 39.89 -23.08
N PRO A 370 -22.01 41.07 -23.71
CA PRO A 370 -22.21 42.33 -23.00
C PRO A 370 -23.65 42.38 -22.47
N ILE A 371 -23.90 41.73 -21.34
CA ILE A 371 -25.14 41.88 -20.59
C ILE A 371 -24.89 42.94 -19.53
N HIS A 372 -25.59 44.07 -19.72
CA HIS A 372 -25.91 45.12 -18.77
C HIS A 372 -25.17 45.09 -17.42
N LYS A 373 -24.34 46.12 -17.20
CA LYS A 373 -23.80 46.65 -15.93
C LYS A 373 -24.39 46.00 -14.67
N SER A 374 -23.87 44.83 -14.31
CA SER A 374 -23.93 44.32 -12.94
C SER A 374 -22.58 44.65 -12.29
N PHE A 375 -22.64 45.39 -11.18
CA PHE A 375 -21.51 45.74 -10.33
C PHE A 375 -20.95 44.51 -9.59
N HIS A 376 -20.53 43.48 -10.31
CA HIS A 376 -19.68 42.44 -9.74
C HIS A 376 -18.23 42.86 -9.91
N GLN A 377 -17.54 43.03 -8.78
CA GLN A 377 -16.08 43.21 -8.73
C GLN A 377 -15.40 42.23 -9.67
N PHE A 378 -14.59 42.76 -10.58
CA PHE A 378 -13.67 41.99 -11.41
C PHE A 378 -12.84 41.09 -10.47
N LEU A 379 -13.02 39.78 -10.55
CA LEU A 379 -12.20 38.82 -9.80
C LEU A 379 -11.05 38.40 -10.73
N PRO A 380 -9.82 38.96 -10.57
CA PRO A 380 -8.69 38.63 -11.45
C PRO A 380 -8.21 37.17 -11.36
N TYR A 381 -8.82 36.37 -10.47
CA TYR A 381 -8.50 34.97 -10.21
C TYR A 381 -9.49 33.98 -10.84
N GLU A 382 -10.39 34.42 -11.72
CA GLU A 382 -11.29 33.49 -12.41
C GLU A 382 -10.50 32.57 -13.35
N ILE A 383 -10.66 31.27 -13.11
CA ILE A 383 -9.90 30.20 -13.77
C ILE A 383 -10.56 29.87 -15.12
N VAL A 384 -9.78 29.91 -16.18
CA VAL A 384 -10.21 29.61 -17.55
C VAL A 384 -10.02 28.13 -17.85
N ASP A 385 -8.81 27.65 -17.59
CA ASP A 385 -8.41 26.28 -17.90
C ASP A 385 -7.55 25.71 -16.78
N GLN A 386 -7.73 24.42 -16.51
CA GLN A 386 -6.88 23.66 -15.61
C GLN A 386 -6.39 22.43 -16.36
N LYS A 387 -5.08 22.33 -16.48
CA LYS A 387 -4.41 21.20 -17.12
C LYS A 387 -3.65 20.43 -16.05
N PHE A 388 -3.91 19.13 -16.01
CA PHE A 388 -3.32 18.21 -15.06
C PHE A 388 -2.45 17.21 -15.81
N ASP A 389 -1.14 17.26 -15.61
CA ASP A 389 -0.18 16.33 -16.15
C ASP A 389 0.20 15.31 -15.06
N MET A 390 -0.02 14.03 -15.33
CA MET A 390 0.21 12.94 -14.40
C MET A 390 1.16 11.93 -15.02
N GLU A 391 2.24 11.60 -14.31
CA GLU A 391 3.08 10.45 -14.65
C GLU A 391 2.76 9.29 -13.72
N LEU A 392 2.55 8.12 -14.31
CA LEU A 392 2.22 6.88 -13.64
C LEU A 392 3.33 5.87 -13.93
N HIS A 393 3.80 5.17 -12.91
CA HIS A 393 4.68 4.03 -13.07
C HIS A 393 3.98 2.74 -12.68
N PHE A 394 4.31 1.64 -13.34
CA PHE A 394 3.81 0.33 -12.93
C PHE A 394 4.50 -0.11 -11.63
N GLY A 395 3.69 -0.60 -10.70
CA GLY A 395 4.16 -1.03 -9.39
C GLY A 395 4.96 -2.33 -9.46
N ASP A 396 5.86 -2.50 -8.49
CA ASP A 396 6.66 -3.72 -8.35
C ASP A 396 5.75 -4.83 -7.82
N GLY A 397 5.47 -5.83 -8.65
CA GLY A 397 4.38 -6.80 -8.53
C GLY A 397 4.47 -7.82 -7.38
N LYS A 398 4.93 -7.41 -6.19
CA LYS A 398 5.23 -8.31 -5.05
C LYS A 398 4.06 -9.19 -4.61
N LYS A 399 2.80 -8.83 -4.92
CA LYS A 399 1.59 -9.66 -4.68
C LYS A 399 0.66 -9.83 -5.89
N ARG A 400 0.84 -9.03 -6.96
CA ARG A 400 -0.04 -9.00 -8.16
C ARG A 400 0.83 -8.78 -9.40
N ARG A 401 0.32 -9.12 -10.59
CA ARG A 401 1.05 -8.82 -11.84
C ARG A 401 1.37 -7.33 -11.92
N VAL A 402 2.52 -7.00 -12.51
CA VAL A 402 3.05 -5.63 -12.65
C VAL A 402 2.02 -4.68 -13.28
N HIS A 403 1.28 -5.17 -14.27
CA HIS A 403 0.21 -4.42 -14.96
C HIS A 403 -0.98 -4.03 -14.08
N CYS A 404 -1.18 -4.71 -12.94
CA CYS A 404 -2.36 -4.52 -12.09
C CYS A 404 -2.20 -3.38 -11.09
N VAL A 405 -1.02 -2.76 -10.99
CA VAL A 405 -0.74 -1.72 -10.01
C VAL A 405 -0.16 -0.52 -10.74
N LEU A 406 -0.81 0.63 -10.61
CA LEU A 406 -0.29 1.90 -11.06
C LEU A 406 -0.04 2.78 -9.85
N GLN A 407 1.12 3.41 -9.79
CA GLN A 407 1.46 4.38 -8.77
C GLN A 407 1.73 5.72 -9.43
N ILE A 408 1.24 6.79 -8.81
CA ILE A 408 1.42 8.14 -9.30
C ILE A 408 2.85 8.56 -8.93
N PHE A 409 3.66 8.83 -9.95
CA PHE A 409 5.05 9.25 -9.81
C PHE A 409 5.14 10.77 -9.70
N GLU A 410 4.55 11.48 -10.66
CA GLU A 410 4.50 12.94 -10.69
C GLU A 410 3.07 13.39 -10.96
N TYR A 411 2.66 14.50 -10.36
CA TYR A 411 1.36 15.09 -10.61
C TYR A 411 1.43 16.61 -10.59
N ASN A 412 1.43 17.19 -11.79
CA ASN A 412 1.56 18.62 -12.02
C ASN A 412 0.21 19.22 -12.41
N CYS A 413 -0.14 20.35 -11.82
CA CYS A 413 -1.33 21.11 -12.16
C CYS A 413 -0.90 22.48 -12.67
N THR A 414 -1.42 22.86 -13.83
CA THR A 414 -1.20 24.14 -14.46
C THR A 414 -2.55 24.83 -14.60
N ILE A 415 -2.67 26.02 -14.03
CA ILE A 415 -3.91 26.79 -13.99
C ILE A 415 -3.70 28.05 -14.81
N THR A 416 -4.56 28.29 -15.78
CA THR A 416 -4.57 29.51 -16.57
C THR A 416 -5.72 30.41 -16.12
N TYR A 417 -5.37 31.62 -15.70
CA TYR A 417 -6.33 32.64 -15.28
C TYR A 417 -6.79 33.51 -16.46
N LEU A 418 -7.88 34.25 -16.28
CA LEU A 418 -8.38 35.20 -17.30
C LEU A 418 -7.34 36.25 -17.71
N ASP A 419 -6.45 36.65 -16.79
CA ASP A 419 -5.35 37.60 -17.03
C ASP A 419 -4.21 37.01 -17.89
N GLY A 420 -4.35 35.77 -18.38
CA GLY A 420 -3.31 35.07 -19.14
C GLY A 420 -2.14 34.57 -18.29
N LYS A 421 -2.09 34.92 -16.99
CA LYS A 421 -1.13 34.37 -16.03
C LYS A 421 -1.34 32.87 -15.88
N VAL A 422 -0.24 32.13 -15.82
CA VAL A 422 -0.23 30.68 -15.61
C VAL A 422 0.45 30.38 -14.28
N SER A 423 -0.22 29.66 -13.38
CA SER A 423 0.39 29.13 -12.16
C SER A 423 0.61 27.63 -12.30
N ASN A 424 1.82 27.18 -11.97
CA ASN A 424 2.19 25.78 -11.95
C ASN A 424 2.35 25.32 -10.50
N SER A 425 1.72 24.22 -10.13
CA SER A 425 1.88 23.55 -8.84
C SER A 425 2.23 22.10 -9.05
N CYS A 426 3.32 21.64 -8.43
CA CYS A 426 3.65 20.22 -8.32
C CYS A 426 3.02 19.68 -7.04
N LEU A 427 2.27 18.59 -7.14
CA LEU A 427 1.64 17.93 -6.01
C LEU A 427 2.60 16.88 -5.46
N ASP A 428 2.76 16.86 -4.13
CA ASP A 428 3.62 15.87 -3.48
C ASP A 428 2.96 14.48 -3.55
N THR A 429 3.54 13.61 -4.37
CA THR A 429 3.10 12.23 -4.61
C THR A 429 3.68 11.23 -3.59
N THR A 430 4.58 11.68 -2.71
CA THR A 430 5.17 10.83 -1.67
C THR A 430 4.19 10.50 -0.55
N ASP A 431 3.15 11.34 -0.37
CA ASP A 431 2.06 11.06 0.56
C ASP A 431 1.19 9.89 0.04
N HIS A 432 1.46 8.70 0.55
CA HIS A 432 0.72 7.48 0.24
C HIS A 432 -0.74 7.49 0.71
N GLN A 433 -1.12 8.40 1.62
CA GLN A 433 -2.50 8.55 2.07
C GLN A 433 -3.32 9.38 1.07
N ALA A 434 -2.75 10.45 0.53
CA ALA A 434 -3.36 11.27 -0.52
C ALA A 434 -3.25 10.62 -1.91
N TYR A 435 -2.14 9.95 -2.22
CA TYR A 435 -1.85 9.33 -3.51
C TYR A 435 -1.53 7.83 -3.36
N PRO A 436 -2.50 7.02 -2.93
CA PRO A 436 -2.32 5.58 -2.81
C PRO A 436 -2.15 4.93 -4.19
N PRO A 437 -1.51 3.73 -4.25
CA PRO A 437 -1.45 2.96 -5.49
C PRO A 437 -2.85 2.59 -5.97
N LEU A 438 -3.03 2.67 -7.28
CA LEU A 438 -4.26 2.33 -7.97
C LEU A 438 -4.22 0.85 -8.36
N PHE A 439 -5.16 0.07 -7.85
CA PHE A 439 -5.27 -1.35 -8.16
C PHE A 439 -6.26 -1.58 -9.28
N PHE A 440 -5.86 -2.40 -10.25
CA PHE A 440 -6.75 -2.82 -11.32
C PHE A 440 -7.90 -3.67 -10.78
N SER A 441 -9.11 -3.27 -11.14
CA SER A 441 -10.36 -3.97 -10.91
C SER A 441 -10.98 -4.34 -12.25
N ARG A 442 -11.18 -5.64 -12.45
CA ARG A 442 -11.72 -6.19 -13.69
C ARG A 442 -13.23 -6.01 -13.75
N VAL A 443 -13.74 -5.67 -14.93
CA VAL A 443 -15.17 -5.69 -15.22
C VAL A 443 -15.50 -6.85 -16.15
N ARG A 444 -16.74 -7.36 -16.10
CA ARG A 444 -17.16 -8.50 -16.93
C ARG A 444 -17.07 -8.17 -18.42
N SER A 445 -17.57 -7.01 -18.82
CA SER A 445 -17.40 -6.48 -20.16
C SER A 445 -17.75 -4.98 -20.18
N TYR A 446 -16.95 -4.22 -20.92
CA TYR A 446 -17.27 -2.85 -21.32
C TYR A 446 -17.65 -2.73 -22.79
N ALA A 447 -17.63 -3.83 -23.55
CA ALA A 447 -18.10 -3.81 -24.93
C ALA A 447 -19.60 -3.47 -24.95
N VAL A 448 -19.95 -2.33 -25.54
CA VAL A 448 -21.25 -2.18 -26.19
C VAL A 448 -20.96 -2.37 -27.68
N PRO A 449 -21.64 -3.27 -28.40
CA PRO A 449 -21.63 -3.19 -29.85
C PRO A 449 -22.47 -1.97 -30.25
N GLU A 450 -21.90 -0.78 -30.17
CA GLU A 450 -22.48 0.42 -30.78
C GLU A 450 -22.06 0.45 -32.25
N GLY A 451 -22.75 -0.35 -33.08
CA GLY A 451 -22.47 -0.46 -34.52
C GLY A 451 -21.55 -1.62 -34.88
N TYR A 452 -20.85 -1.48 -36.02
CA TYR A 452 -19.83 -2.44 -36.47
C TYR A 452 -18.47 -1.99 -35.94
N ASP A 453 -17.85 -2.79 -35.08
CA ASP A 453 -16.49 -2.53 -34.63
C ASP A 453 -15.52 -2.63 -35.80
N GLU A 454 -14.57 -1.70 -35.87
CA GLU A 454 -13.51 -1.75 -36.87
C GLU A 454 -12.62 -2.96 -36.61
N ILE A 455 -12.39 -3.75 -37.66
CA ILE A 455 -11.49 -4.91 -37.60
C ILE A 455 -10.09 -4.41 -37.30
N LEU A 456 -9.37 -5.12 -36.41
CA LEU A 456 -7.97 -4.86 -36.15
C LEU A 456 -7.15 -4.92 -37.47
N THR A 457 -6.59 -3.78 -37.88
CA THR A 457 -5.77 -3.60 -39.09
C THR A 457 -4.29 -3.81 -38.86
#